data_AF-A0A7C3K2D7-F1
#
_entry.id   AF-A0A7C3K2D7-F1
#
_cell.length_a   1.000
_cell.length_b   1.000
_cell.length_c   1.000
_cell.angle_alpha   90.00
_cell.angle_beta   90.00
_cell.angle_gamma   90.00
#
_symmetry.space_group_name_H-M   'P 1'
#
loop_
_entity.id
_entity.type
_entity.pdbx_description
1 polymer ?
#
loop_
_entity_poly.entity_id
_entity_poly.type
_entity_poly.pdbx_seq_one_letter_code
_entity_poly.pdbx_strand_id
1 'polypeptide(L)'
;MKTMIWIMTLALLVPIGLWAEELFDLNAAQAHFQQGLQYYFQKQYPDAIHEFEETVKINPDDARGYYFLGYSYYQLREMEKAQEAFDQAYQLNPQYTPIPNPKIITQD
;
A
#
# COMPACT_ATOMS: atom_id res chain seq x y z
N MET A 1 -32.90 20.15 26.55
CA MET A 1 -32.20 18.85 26.59
C MET A 1 -32.67 17.96 25.43
N LYS A 2 -32.44 18.36 24.17
CA LYS A 2 -32.99 17.68 22.99
C LYS A 2 -32.05 17.77 21.78
N THR A 3 -30.77 17.48 21.96
CA THR A 3 -29.79 17.47 20.84
C THR A 3 -28.71 16.38 20.94
N MET A 4 -28.62 15.60 22.03
CA MET A 4 -27.52 14.63 22.21
C MET A 4 -27.83 13.19 21.75
N ILE A 5 -29.00 12.91 21.16
CA ILE A 5 -29.38 11.53 20.79
C ILE A 5 -28.95 11.15 19.35
N TRP A 6 -28.70 12.12 18.46
CA TRP A 6 -28.44 11.82 17.05
C TRP A 6 -27.00 11.38 16.72
N ILE A 7 -26.05 11.51 17.65
CA ILE A 7 -24.66 11.10 17.41
C ILE A 7 -24.45 9.61 17.77
N MET A 8 -25.30 9.02 18.62
CA MET A 8 -25.16 7.61 19.04
C MET A 8 -25.91 6.61 18.15
N THR A 9 -26.74 7.07 17.22
CA THR A 9 -27.43 6.19 16.25
C THR A 9 -26.61 5.86 15.00
N LEU A 10 -25.46 6.52 14.78
CA LEU A 10 -24.65 6.30 13.58
C LEU A 10 -23.66 5.12 13.70
N ALA A 11 -23.61 4.43 14.85
CA ALA A 11 -22.67 3.33 15.11
C ALA A 11 -23.30 1.92 15.04
N LEU A 12 -24.59 1.79 14.69
CA LEU A 12 -25.32 0.50 14.78
C LEU A 12 -25.94 -0.01 13.47
N LEU A 13 -25.59 0.58 12.31
CA LEU A 13 -26.12 0.18 11.01
C LEU A 13 -25.04 -0.24 10.00
N VAL A 14 -23.89 -0.71 10.48
CA VAL A 14 -23.01 -1.55 9.65
C VAL A 14 -23.20 -2.99 10.14
N PRO A 15 -23.82 -3.89 9.35
CA PRO A 15 -24.01 -5.27 9.76
C PRO A 15 -22.64 -5.90 10.05
N ILE A 16 -22.55 -6.66 11.13
CA ILE A 16 -21.32 -7.33 11.61
C ILE A 16 -20.62 -8.15 10.49
N GLY A 17 -21.37 -8.58 9.47
CA GLY A 17 -20.82 -9.28 8.30
C GLY A 17 -19.91 -8.44 7.41
N LEU A 18 -20.12 -7.12 7.30
CA LEU A 18 -19.30 -6.26 6.42
C LEU A 18 -17.86 -6.15 6.94
N TRP A 19 -17.70 -6.03 8.26
CA TRP A 19 -16.39 -5.98 8.91
C TRP A 19 -15.66 -7.33 8.86
N ALA A 20 -16.39 -8.45 8.82
CA ALA A 20 -15.77 -9.77 8.77
C ALA A 20 -15.13 -10.06 7.40
N GLU A 21 -15.78 -9.61 6.32
CA GLU A 21 -15.23 -9.71 4.95
C GLU A 21 -14.03 -8.77 4.78
N GLU A 22 -14.14 -7.51 5.24
CA GLU A 22 -13.03 -6.55 5.20
C GLU A 22 -11.81 -6.99 6.04
N LEU A 23 -12.02 -7.54 7.24
CA LEU A 23 -10.93 -8.10 8.05
C LEU A 23 -10.29 -9.34 7.41
N PHE A 24 -11.08 -10.17 6.72
CA PHE A 24 -10.55 -11.31 5.96
C PHE A 24 -9.67 -10.84 4.81
N ASP A 25 -10.13 -9.85 4.05
CA ASP A 25 -9.38 -9.26 2.94
C ASP A 25 -8.10 -8.56 3.42
N LEU A 26 -8.15 -7.81 4.53
CA LEU A 26 -6.94 -7.20 5.11
C LEU A 26 -5.92 -8.25 5.58
N ASN A 27 -6.36 -9.40 6.08
CA ASN A 27 -5.45 -10.51 6.40
C ASN A 27 -4.82 -11.12 5.14
N ALA A 28 -5.57 -11.23 4.06
CA ALA A 28 -5.05 -11.69 2.77
C ALA A 28 -4.02 -10.71 2.20
N ALA A 29 -4.29 -9.41 2.22
CA ALA A 29 -3.33 -8.37 1.83
C ALA A 29 -2.04 -8.48 2.67
N GLN A 30 -2.17 -8.67 3.98
CA GLN A 30 -1.02 -8.81 4.86
C GLN A 30 -0.22 -10.09 4.57
N ALA A 31 -0.86 -11.20 4.19
CA ALA A 31 -0.19 -12.43 3.79
C ALA A 31 0.61 -12.25 2.50
N HIS A 32 0.00 -11.69 1.46
CA HIS A 32 0.68 -11.32 0.22
C HIS A 32 1.87 -10.40 0.49
N PHE A 33 1.71 -9.38 1.33
CA PHE A 33 2.81 -8.48 1.69
C PHE A 33 4.01 -9.22 2.31
N GLN A 34 3.75 -10.15 3.25
CA GLN A 34 4.82 -10.93 3.87
C GLN A 34 5.50 -11.86 2.86
N GLN A 35 4.76 -12.46 1.93
CA GLN A 35 5.31 -13.30 0.88
C GLN A 35 6.15 -12.48 -0.11
N GLY A 36 5.66 -11.29 -0.50
CA GLY A 36 6.40 -10.34 -1.32
C GLY A 36 7.73 -9.92 -0.69
N LEU A 37 7.75 -9.67 0.62
CA LEU A 37 9.00 -9.40 1.36
C LEU A 37 9.97 -10.58 1.29
N GLN A 38 9.49 -11.81 1.44
CA GLN A 38 10.34 -13.00 1.33
C GLN A 38 10.99 -13.11 -0.05
N TYR A 39 10.23 -12.91 -1.13
CA TYR A 39 10.79 -12.89 -2.48
C TYR A 39 11.74 -11.72 -2.71
N TYR A 40 11.40 -10.53 -2.21
CA TYR A 40 12.26 -9.34 -2.30
C TYR A 40 13.62 -9.57 -1.66
N PHE A 41 13.67 -10.12 -0.44
CA PHE A 41 14.94 -10.43 0.25
C PHE A 41 15.73 -11.56 -0.44
N GLN A 42 15.04 -12.45 -1.15
CA GLN A 42 15.65 -13.45 -2.04
C GLN A 42 16.08 -12.88 -3.41
N LYS A 43 15.84 -11.58 -3.65
CA LYS A 43 16.08 -10.87 -4.93
C LYS A 43 15.28 -11.43 -6.10
N GLN A 44 14.20 -12.15 -5.82
CA GLN A 44 13.22 -12.62 -6.80
C GLN A 44 12.21 -11.50 -7.07
N TYR A 45 12.68 -10.42 -7.70
CA TYR A 45 11.88 -9.21 -7.86
C TYR A 45 10.59 -9.40 -8.68
N PRO A 46 10.53 -10.23 -9.74
CA PRO A 46 9.27 -10.48 -10.44
C PRO A 46 8.19 -11.13 -9.56
N ASP A 47 8.59 -12.12 -8.76
CA ASP A 47 7.69 -12.78 -7.80
C ASP A 47 7.27 -11.79 -6.70
N ALA A 48 8.20 -10.98 -6.20
CA ALA A 48 7.90 -9.93 -5.23
C ALA A 48 6.90 -8.90 -5.76
N ILE A 49 7.06 -8.47 -7.02
CA ILE A 49 6.12 -7.54 -7.69
C ILE A 49 4.72 -8.13 -7.69
N HIS A 50 4.56 -9.39 -8.09
CA HIS A 50 3.25 -10.04 -8.12
C HIS A 50 2.56 -10.00 -6.76
N GLU A 51 3.27 -10.36 -5.69
CA GLU A 51 2.73 -10.36 -4.33
C GLU A 51 2.41 -8.94 -3.82
N PHE A 52 3.24 -7.95 -4.14
CA PHE A 52 2.96 -6.57 -3.77
C PHE A 52 1.81 -5.96 -4.57
N GLU A 53 1.63 -6.35 -5.83
CA GLU A 53 0.46 -5.95 -6.64
C GLU A 53 -0.85 -6.50 -6.05
N GLU A 54 -0.88 -7.77 -5.64
CA GLU A 54 -2.05 -8.32 -4.95
C GLU A 54 -2.26 -7.65 -3.59
N THR A 55 -1.19 -7.28 -2.86
CA THR A 55 -1.29 -6.50 -1.63
C THR A 55 -2.04 -5.18 -1.84
N VAL A 56 -1.61 -4.38 -2.81
CA VAL A 56 -2.22 -3.04 -3.06
C VAL A 56 -3.56 -3.11 -3.78
N LYS A 57 -3.86 -4.22 -4.46
CA LYS A 57 -5.17 -4.49 -5.03
C LYS A 57 -6.21 -4.82 -3.97
N ILE A 58 -5.83 -5.57 -2.94
CA ILE A 58 -6.71 -5.92 -1.81
C ILE A 58 -6.80 -4.76 -0.82
N ASN A 59 -5.66 -4.09 -0.53
CA ASN A 59 -5.60 -2.92 0.33
C ASN A 59 -4.94 -1.74 -0.42
N PRO A 60 -5.72 -0.93 -1.15
CA PRO A 60 -5.22 0.23 -1.89
C PRO A 60 -4.66 1.35 -1.01
N ASP A 61 -4.86 1.30 0.31
CA ASP A 61 -4.32 2.29 1.24
C ASP A 61 -3.01 1.82 1.90
N ASP A 62 -2.47 0.65 1.53
CA ASP A 62 -1.20 0.16 2.07
C ASP A 62 0.00 0.82 1.40
N ALA A 63 0.41 1.97 1.97
CA ALA A 63 1.60 2.70 1.53
C ALA A 63 2.88 1.83 1.49
N ARG A 64 2.99 0.80 2.35
CA ARG A 64 4.15 -0.11 2.37
C ARG A 64 4.15 -1.00 1.13
N GLY A 65 2.99 -1.51 0.73
CA GLY A 65 2.83 -2.32 -0.47
C GLY A 65 3.35 -1.58 -1.70
N TYR A 66 2.88 -0.34 -1.90
CA TYR A 66 3.38 0.54 -2.97
C TYR A 66 4.87 0.84 -2.87
N TYR A 67 5.40 1.08 -1.66
CA TYR A 67 6.82 1.35 -1.47
C TYR A 67 7.72 0.17 -1.88
N PHE A 68 7.38 -1.05 -1.47
CA PHE A 68 8.15 -2.24 -1.85
C PHE A 68 7.91 -2.66 -3.31
N LEU A 69 6.73 -2.38 -3.86
CA LEU A 69 6.47 -2.50 -5.29
C LEU A 69 7.39 -1.58 -6.10
N GLY A 70 7.48 -0.30 -5.70
CA GLY A 70 8.37 0.69 -6.31
C GLY A 70 9.83 0.27 -6.24
N TYR A 71 10.28 -0.25 -5.09
CA TYR A 71 11.64 -0.77 -4.97
C TYR A 71 11.88 -1.99 -5.86
N SER A 72 10.93 -2.90 -5.96
CA SER A 72 11.07 -4.10 -6.79
C SER A 72 11.17 -3.73 -8.27
N TYR A 73 10.36 -2.79 -8.75
CA TYR A 73 10.49 -2.21 -10.09
C TYR A 73 11.82 -1.50 -10.31
N TYR A 74 12.30 -0.73 -9.32
CA TYR A 74 13.60 -0.07 -9.38
C TYR A 74 14.76 -1.07 -9.55
N GLN A 75 14.73 -2.20 -8.83
CA GLN A 75 15.74 -3.25 -8.96
C GLN A 75 15.75 -3.89 -10.35
N LEU A 76 14.59 -3.96 -11.02
CA LEU A 76 14.46 -4.43 -12.40
C LEU A 76 14.73 -3.34 -13.45
N ARG A 77 15.06 -2.12 -13.03
CA ARG A 77 15.26 -0.93 -13.88
C ARG A 77 14.01 -0.45 -14.63
N GLU A 78 12.82 -0.82 -14.14
CA GLU A 78 11.55 -0.29 -14.64
C GLU A 78 11.25 1.05 -13.94
N MET A 79 11.97 2.10 -14.34
CA MET A 79 12.03 3.37 -13.60
C MET A 79 10.69 4.12 -13.58
N GLU A 80 9.94 4.08 -14.67
CA GLU A 80 8.63 4.73 -14.77
C GLU A 80 7.65 4.14 -13.75
N LYS A 81 7.52 2.80 -13.73
CA LYS A 81 6.64 2.09 -12.79
C LYS A 81 7.12 2.24 -11.34
N ALA A 82 8.44 2.23 -11.13
CA ALA A 82 8.99 2.45 -9.81
C ALA A 82 8.57 3.83 -9.27
N GLN A 83 8.70 4.87 -10.09
CA GLN A 83 8.29 6.21 -9.71
C GLN A 83 6.78 6.30 -9.43
N GLU A 84 5.95 5.73 -10.30
CA GLU A 84 4.49 5.70 -10.08
C GLU A 84 4.13 5.06 -8.74
N ALA A 85 4.72 3.90 -8.42
CA ALA A 85 4.47 3.21 -7.16
C ALA A 85 4.98 4.03 -5.95
N PHE A 86 6.15 4.67 -6.04
CA PHE A 86 6.63 5.54 -4.97
C PHE A 86 5.75 6.78 -4.77
N ASP A 87 5.25 7.36 -5.86
CA ASP A 87 4.35 8.52 -5.78
C ASP A 87 3.03 8.14 -5.09
N GLN A 88 2.49 6.94 -5.35
CA GLN A 88 1.33 6.41 -4.61
C GLN A 88 1.66 6.21 -3.12
N ALA A 89 2.80 5.59 -2.80
CA ALA A 89 3.22 5.38 -1.42
C ALA A 89 3.33 6.71 -0.64
N TYR A 90 3.91 7.74 -1.29
CA TYR A 90 4.05 9.08 -0.73
C TYR A 90 2.71 9.79 -0.53
N GLN A 91 1.79 9.68 -1.49
CA GLN A 91 0.44 10.23 -1.39
C GLN A 91 -0.33 9.65 -0.20
N LEU A 92 -0.18 8.35 0.06
CA LEU A 92 -0.81 7.66 1.19
C LEU A 92 -0.13 7.99 2.53
N ASN A 93 1.20 7.99 2.55
CA ASN A 93 1.96 8.36 3.73
C ASN A 93 3.27 9.07 3.33
N PRO A 94 3.40 10.38 3.60
CA PRO A 94 4.56 11.17 3.23
C PRO A 94 5.91 10.72 3.81
N GLN A 95 5.91 9.82 4.79
CA GLN A 95 7.14 9.21 5.33
C GLN A 95 7.81 8.25 4.32
N TYR A 96 7.05 7.70 3.38
CA TYR A 96 7.60 6.95 2.25
C TYR A 96 8.02 7.95 1.18
N THR A 97 9.13 8.65 1.44
CA THR A 97 9.69 9.60 0.47
C THR A 97 10.17 8.84 -0.76
N PRO A 98 9.79 9.28 -1.97
CA PRO A 98 10.34 8.73 -3.21
C PRO A 98 11.86 8.83 -3.19
N ILE A 99 12.52 7.86 -3.83
CA ILE A 99 13.97 7.95 -4.08
C ILE A 99 14.24 9.31 -4.76
N PRO A 100 15.18 10.15 -4.27
CA PRO A 100 15.45 11.43 -4.90
C PRO A 100 15.80 11.18 -6.36
N ASN A 101 14.92 11.67 -7.24
CA ASN A 101 15.10 11.60 -8.67
C ASN A 101 16.45 12.27 -9.02
N PRO A 102 17.41 11.58 -9.66
CA PRO A 102 18.68 12.19 -10.03
C PRO A 102 18.51 13.35 -11.04
N LYS A 103 17.31 13.60 -11.58
CA LYS A 103 16.98 14.81 -12.35
C LYS A 103 16.58 16.02 -11.51
N ILE A 104 16.34 15.87 -10.20
CA ILE A 104 16.09 16.98 -9.26
C ILE A 104 17.38 17.27 -8.46
N ILE A 105 18.52 17.14 -9.13
CA ILE A 105 19.70 17.95 -8.83
C ILE A 105 19.75 19.03 -9.91
N THR A 106 18.67 19.79 -10.07
CA THR A 106 18.79 21.08 -10.76
C THR A 106 19.66 21.93 -9.87
N GLN A 107 20.85 22.18 -10.40
CA GLN A 107 21.84 23.10 -9.87
C GLN A 107 21.17 24.45 -9.59
N ASP A 108 21.04 24.78 -8.31
CA ASP A 108 21.04 26.17 -7.86
C ASP A 108 22.35 26.41 -7.09
#